data_AF-A0A929ARI0-F1
#
_entry.id   AF-A0A929ARI0-F1
#
_cell.length_a   1.000
_cell.length_b   1.000
_cell.length_c   1.000
_cell.angle_alpha   90.00
_cell.angle_beta   90.00
_cell.angle_gamma   90.00
#
_symmetry.space_group_name_H-M   'P 1'
#
loop_
_entity.id
_entity.type
_entity.pdbx_description
1 polymer ?
#
loop_
_entity_poly.entity_id
_entity_poly.type
_entity_poly.pdbx_seq_one_letter_code
_entity_poly.pdbx_strand_id
1 'polypeptide(L)'
;SNPSSLSSVAASSIGAIASSGLAPPAPPASGSEVPLSDKAEPPPTEPPPVVDPKWVDLKSPMVGTFYRSPAPDESPFVEVGDRVRLGQTVCIIEAMKLMNEIEAEVSGQVMEILIENGDPIEYGQALMRINPG
;
A
#
# COMPACT_ATOMS: atom_id res chain seq x y z
N SER A 1 37.55 -21.29 43.18
CA SER A 1 37.63 -20.91 44.61
C SER A 1 36.93 -19.59 44.81
N ASN A 2 35.86 -19.61 45.58
CA ASN A 2 35.21 -18.43 46.17
C ASN A 2 36.13 -17.84 47.25
N PRO A 3 35.97 -16.56 47.64
CA PRO A 3 35.20 -16.27 48.86
C PRO A 3 34.30 -15.02 48.73
N SER A 4 33.03 -15.05 49.18
CA SER A 4 32.57 -14.64 50.54
C SER A 4 32.91 -13.16 50.85
N SER A 5 32.07 -12.23 51.29
CA SER A 5 30.81 -12.19 52.08
C SER A 5 30.26 -10.76 51.98
N LEU A 6 28.96 -10.54 51.79
CA LEU A 6 27.92 -10.18 52.78
C LEU A 6 28.14 -8.93 53.67
N SER A 7 27.04 -8.17 53.76
CA SER A 7 26.62 -7.17 54.78
C SER A 7 27.09 -5.71 54.62
N SER A 8 26.14 -4.78 54.49
CA SER A 8 25.57 -4.12 55.68
C SER A 8 24.50 -3.08 55.31
N VAL A 9 23.39 -3.11 56.06
CA VAL A 9 22.30 -2.13 56.06
C VAL A 9 22.63 -1.03 57.08
N ALA A 10 22.42 0.24 56.71
CA ALA A 10 22.15 1.41 57.57
C ALA A 10 22.28 2.68 56.71
N ALA A 11 21.58 3.79 56.91
CA ALA A 11 20.51 4.16 57.82
C ALA A 11 19.86 5.44 57.24
N SER A 12 18.61 5.66 57.61
CA SER A 12 17.81 6.85 57.33
C SER A 12 18.52 8.16 57.68
N SER A 13 18.29 9.18 56.87
CA SER A 13 18.49 10.58 57.27
C SER A 13 17.25 11.38 56.88
N ILE A 14 16.73 12.08 57.88
CA ILE A 14 15.53 12.91 57.88
C ILE A 14 15.91 14.30 57.40
N GLY A 15 15.06 14.93 56.58
CA GLY A 15 15.02 16.38 56.47
C GLY A 15 14.55 16.89 55.12
N ALA A 16 13.36 17.50 55.07
CA ALA A 16 13.18 18.90 54.69
C ALA A 16 11.69 19.25 54.58
N ILE A 17 11.43 20.52 54.83
CA ILE A 17 10.20 21.19 55.22
C ILE A 17 9.42 21.81 54.03
N ALA A 18 8.09 21.75 54.16
CA ALA A 18 7.05 22.70 53.73
C ALA A 18 7.18 23.51 52.42
N SER A 19 6.15 23.40 51.56
CA SER A 19 5.60 24.56 50.84
C SER A 19 4.11 24.40 50.52
N SER A 20 3.41 25.51 50.73
CA SER A 20 1.96 25.68 50.87
C SER A 20 1.14 25.34 49.63
N GLY A 21 -0.03 24.75 49.87
CA GLY A 21 -1.10 24.57 48.88
C GLY A 21 -1.93 25.84 48.69
N LEU A 22 -2.30 26.10 47.43
CA LEU A 22 -3.29 27.07 47.01
C LEU A 22 -4.33 26.34 46.15
N ALA A 23 -5.59 26.36 46.56
CA ALA A 23 -6.71 25.84 45.78
C ALA A 23 -7.53 27.01 45.18
N PRO A 24 -8.08 26.83 43.97
CA PRO A 24 -9.34 27.47 43.59
C PRO A 24 -10.42 26.44 43.16
N PRO A 25 -11.69 26.88 43.00
CA PRO A 25 -12.89 26.04 43.14
C PRO A 25 -13.45 25.42 41.83
N ALA A 26 -14.31 24.40 41.98
CA ALA A 26 -15.25 23.83 40.98
C ALA A 26 -16.53 24.71 40.85
N PRO A 27 -17.55 24.49 39.96
CA PRO A 27 -17.95 23.32 39.11
C PRO A 27 -18.49 23.78 37.69
N PRO A 28 -19.45 23.17 36.93
CA PRO A 28 -20.09 21.83 36.91
C PRO A 28 -20.20 21.13 35.51
N ALA A 29 -20.72 19.88 35.54
CA ALA A 29 -21.68 19.24 34.59
C ALA A 29 -21.34 18.92 33.10
N SER A 30 -21.50 17.62 32.80
CA SER A 30 -22.34 17.02 31.73
C SER A 30 -21.93 17.08 30.24
N GLY A 31 -22.24 15.97 29.54
CA GLY A 31 -22.10 15.73 28.09
C GLY A 31 -21.11 14.59 27.83
N SER A 32 -21.52 13.32 27.67
CA SER A 32 -22.25 12.75 26.53
C SER A 32 -21.78 13.30 25.20
N GLU A 33 -20.87 12.59 24.52
CA GLU A 33 -21.08 12.13 23.15
C GLU A 33 -19.95 11.19 22.72
N VAL A 34 -20.36 9.97 22.40
CA VAL A 34 -19.61 9.03 21.58
C VAL A 34 -19.73 9.57 20.16
N PRO A 35 -18.66 9.97 19.45
CA PRO A 35 -18.81 10.26 18.04
C PRO A 35 -18.99 8.93 17.32
N LEU A 36 -20.27 8.66 17.03
CA LEU A 36 -20.72 7.74 16.00
C LEU A 36 -20.16 8.20 14.65
N SER A 37 -19.69 7.22 13.88
CA SER A 37 -19.76 7.20 12.43
C SER A 37 -19.08 8.37 11.69
N ASP A 38 -17.78 8.21 11.44
CA ASP A 38 -17.21 8.63 10.16
C ASP A 38 -17.75 7.67 9.09
N LYS A 39 -18.94 8.00 8.59
CA LYS A 39 -19.45 7.43 7.35
C LYS A 39 -18.57 8.00 6.24
N ALA A 40 -17.52 7.26 5.90
CA ALA A 40 -16.73 7.50 4.71
C ALA A 40 -17.67 7.61 3.52
N GLU A 41 -17.77 8.82 2.98
CA GLU A 41 -18.39 9.09 1.69
C GLU A 41 -17.61 8.30 0.64
N PRO A 42 -18.24 7.40 -0.15
CA PRO A 42 -17.53 6.77 -1.25
C PRO A 42 -17.09 7.88 -2.23
N PRO A 43 -15.86 7.83 -2.75
CA PRO A 43 -15.40 8.81 -3.73
C PRO A 43 -16.33 8.79 -4.97
N PRO A 44 -16.44 9.90 -5.70
CA PRO A 44 -17.26 9.97 -6.90
C PRO A 44 -16.83 8.84 -7.85
N THR A 45 -17.79 7.98 -8.18
CA THR A 45 -17.64 6.96 -9.22
C THR A 45 -17.47 7.68 -10.55
N GLU A 46 -16.22 7.81 -10.99
CA GLU A 46 -15.88 8.18 -12.35
C GLU A 46 -16.53 7.14 -13.29
N PRO A 47 -17.22 7.57 -14.37
CA PRO A 47 -17.78 6.63 -15.33
C PRO A 47 -16.67 5.71 -15.85
N PRO A 48 -16.93 4.40 -16.00
CA PRO A 48 -15.90 3.46 -16.46
C PRO A 48 -15.37 3.94 -17.81
N PRO A 49 -14.05 3.94 -18.03
CA PRO A 49 -13.47 4.36 -19.30
C PRO A 49 -14.12 3.55 -20.42
N VAL A 50 -14.64 4.26 -21.42
CA VAL A 50 -15.32 3.69 -22.58
C VAL A 50 -14.35 2.73 -23.25
N VAL A 51 -14.59 1.43 -23.08
CA VAL A 51 -13.82 0.40 -23.76
C VAL A 51 -14.23 0.47 -25.22
N ASP A 52 -13.30 0.85 -26.10
CA ASP A 52 -13.51 0.59 -27.52
C ASP A 52 -13.71 -0.93 -27.67
N PRO A 53 -14.84 -1.42 -28.22
CA PRO A 53 -15.18 -2.85 -28.24
C PRO A 53 -14.20 -3.71 -29.05
N LYS A 54 -13.18 -3.08 -29.66
CA LYS A 54 -12.09 -3.71 -30.40
C LYS A 54 -10.86 -4.01 -29.54
N TRP A 55 -10.72 -3.37 -28.38
CA TRP A 55 -9.54 -3.56 -27.54
C TRP A 55 -9.71 -4.80 -26.67
N VAL A 56 -8.62 -5.53 -26.51
CA VAL A 56 -8.54 -6.75 -25.70
C VAL A 56 -7.86 -6.39 -24.38
N ASP A 57 -8.51 -6.71 -23.27
CA ASP A 57 -7.93 -6.55 -21.94
C ASP A 57 -6.90 -7.67 -21.70
N LEU A 58 -5.66 -7.29 -21.41
CA LEU A 58 -4.67 -8.18 -20.81
C LEU A 58 -4.89 -8.17 -19.29
N LYS A 59 -5.25 -9.31 -18.72
CA LYS A 59 -5.64 -9.42 -17.30
C LYS A 59 -4.55 -10.07 -16.46
N SER A 60 -4.54 -9.74 -15.18
CA SER A 60 -3.65 -10.38 -14.22
C SER A 60 -4.02 -11.85 -14.00
N PRO A 61 -3.07 -12.80 -14.13
CA PRO A 61 -3.30 -14.20 -13.78
C PRO A 61 -3.15 -14.47 -12.28
N MET A 62 -2.76 -13.48 -11.47
CA MET A 62 -2.46 -13.65 -10.04
C MET A 62 -2.69 -12.39 -9.21
N VAL A 63 -2.61 -12.52 -7.89
CA VAL A 63 -2.57 -11.37 -6.96
C VAL A 63 -1.12 -10.99 -6.72
N GLY A 64 -0.80 -9.70 -6.72
CA GLY A 64 0.57 -9.24 -6.53
C GLY A 64 0.74 -7.73 -6.65
N THR A 65 1.97 -7.30 -6.91
CA THR A 65 2.33 -5.90 -7.19
C THR A 65 2.74 -5.76 -8.65
N PHE A 66 2.19 -4.79 -9.35
CA PHE A 66 2.47 -4.55 -10.76
C PHE A 66 3.73 -3.70 -10.95
N TYR A 67 4.62 -4.12 -11.85
CA TYR A 67 5.79 -3.35 -12.25
C TYR A 67 5.91 -3.23 -13.77
N ARG A 68 6.27 -2.03 -14.23
CA ARG A 68 6.40 -1.71 -15.66
C ARG A 68 7.78 -2.05 -16.24
N SER A 69 8.78 -2.20 -15.39
CA SER A 69 10.19 -2.41 -15.77
C SER A 69 10.75 -3.68 -15.13
N PRO A 70 11.78 -4.30 -15.73
CA PRO A 70 12.49 -5.45 -15.14
C PRO A 70 13.23 -5.11 -13.83
N ALA A 71 13.59 -3.84 -13.66
CA ALA A 71 14.23 -3.30 -12.45
C ALA A 71 13.84 -1.82 -12.25
N PRO A 72 14.01 -1.25 -11.03
CA PRO A 72 13.60 0.13 -10.72
C PRO A 72 14.25 1.22 -11.58
N ASP A 73 15.49 0.98 -12.03
CA ASP A 73 16.28 1.93 -12.82
C ASP A 73 16.30 1.59 -14.33
N GLU A 74 15.51 0.60 -14.76
CA GLU A 74 15.43 0.17 -16.15
C GLU A 74 14.18 0.69 -16.86
N SER A 75 14.26 0.74 -18.19
CA SER A 75 13.14 1.20 -19.03
C SER A 75 11.94 0.24 -18.93
N PRO A 76 10.71 0.76 -19.07
CA PRO A 76 9.53 -0.09 -19.15
C PRO A 76 9.63 -1.11 -20.27
N PHE A 77 9.00 -2.28 -20.09
CA PHE A 77 8.89 -3.26 -21.17
C PHE A 77 8.11 -2.70 -22.37
N VAL A 78 7.07 -1.90 -22.09
CA VAL A 78 6.20 -1.25 -23.08
C VAL A 78 5.66 0.10 -22.60
N GLU A 79 5.38 0.98 -23.55
CA GLU A 79 4.65 2.23 -23.39
C GLU A 79 3.35 2.25 -24.21
N VAL A 80 2.46 3.17 -23.87
CA VAL A 80 1.25 3.41 -24.67
C VAL A 80 1.67 3.85 -26.07
N GLY A 81 1.11 3.20 -27.09
CA GLY A 81 1.46 3.39 -28.49
C GLY A 81 2.45 2.34 -29.03
N ASP A 82 3.10 1.56 -28.17
CA ASP A 82 4.03 0.52 -28.62
C ASP A 82 3.31 -0.67 -29.24
N ARG A 83 4.01 -1.36 -30.15
CA ARG A 83 3.51 -2.57 -30.79
C ARG A 83 4.12 -3.82 -30.15
N VAL A 84 3.26 -4.70 -29.65
CA VAL A 84 3.64 -5.96 -28.98
C VAL A 84 3.34 -7.16 -29.86
N ARG A 85 4.09 -8.24 -29.63
CA ARG A 85 3.89 -9.56 -30.27
C ARG A 85 3.31 -10.55 -29.27
N LEU A 86 2.60 -11.56 -29.77
CA LEU A 86 2.19 -12.71 -28.96
C LEU A 86 3.41 -13.32 -28.25
N GLY A 87 3.33 -13.48 -26.93
CA GLY A 87 4.42 -14.02 -26.10
C GLY A 87 5.50 -12.99 -25.71
N GLN A 88 5.37 -11.72 -26.10
CA GLN A 88 6.32 -10.69 -25.67
C GLN A 88 6.05 -10.30 -24.21
N THR A 89 7.07 -10.26 -23.36
CA THR A 89 6.97 -9.74 -22.00
C THR A 89 6.57 -8.27 -22.00
N VAL A 90 5.54 -7.91 -21.24
CA VAL A 90 4.97 -6.55 -21.17
C VAL A 90 4.95 -5.94 -19.78
N CYS A 91 5.05 -6.75 -18.72
CA CYS A 91 5.19 -6.28 -17.35
C CYS A 91 5.65 -7.42 -16.44
N ILE A 92 5.92 -7.09 -15.17
CA ILE A 92 6.18 -8.04 -14.10
C ILE A 92 5.09 -7.93 -13.05
N ILE A 93 4.71 -9.07 -12.46
CA ILE A 93 3.93 -9.14 -11.25
C ILE A 93 4.77 -9.77 -10.15
N GLU A 94 4.98 -9.03 -9.06
CA GLU A 94 5.60 -9.57 -7.86
C GLU A 94 4.55 -10.29 -7.01
N ALA A 95 4.69 -11.61 -6.87
CA ALA A 95 3.84 -12.42 -6.00
C ALA A 95 4.73 -13.31 -5.12
N MET A 96 4.55 -13.24 -3.80
CA MET A 96 5.31 -14.05 -2.84
C MET A 96 6.84 -13.95 -2.99
N LYS A 97 7.37 -12.75 -3.27
CA LYS A 97 8.80 -12.46 -3.55
C LYS A 97 9.34 -13.07 -4.86
N LEU A 98 8.47 -13.52 -5.75
CA LEU A 98 8.83 -13.95 -7.11
C LEU A 98 8.39 -12.90 -8.10
N MET A 99 9.30 -12.54 -9.00
CA MET A 99 9.03 -11.65 -10.13
C MET A 99 8.56 -12.49 -11.30
N ASN A 100 7.25 -12.48 -11.56
CA ASN A 100 6.64 -13.25 -12.64
C ASN A 100 6.45 -12.35 -13.85
N GLU A 101 7.13 -12.67 -14.95
CA GLU A 101 6.93 -12.00 -16.23
C GLU A 101 5.55 -12.32 -16.81
N ILE A 102 4.88 -11.29 -17.34
CA ILE A 102 3.60 -11.42 -18.01
C ILE A 102 3.80 -11.15 -19.49
N GLU A 103 3.32 -12.07 -20.31
CA GLU A 103 3.44 -12.01 -21.75
C GLU A 103 2.13 -11.54 -22.39
N ALA A 104 2.23 -10.85 -23.53
CA ALA A 104 1.07 -10.46 -24.31
C ALA A 104 0.36 -11.69 -24.93
N GLU A 105 -0.95 -11.82 -24.67
CA GLU A 105 -1.80 -12.89 -25.22
C GLU A 105 -2.23 -12.66 -26.68
N VAL A 106 -2.02 -11.44 -27.19
CA VAL A 106 -2.33 -11.05 -28.56
C VAL A 106 -1.23 -10.14 -29.10
N SER A 107 -1.01 -10.16 -30.42
CA SER A 107 -0.18 -9.15 -31.08
C SER A 107 -1.03 -7.91 -31.34
N GLY A 108 -0.47 -6.71 -31.20
CA GLY A 108 -1.25 -5.48 -31.35
C GLY A 108 -0.51 -4.23 -30.89
N GLN A 109 -1.24 -3.13 -30.76
CA GLN A 109 -0.75 -1.88 -30.19
C GLN A 109 -1.29 -1.69 -28.77
N VAL A 110 -0.42 -1.30 -27.83
CA VAL A 110 -0.81 -0.95 -26.45
C VAL A 110 -1.57 0.37 -26.50
N MET A 111 -2.82 0.37 -26.09
CA MET A 111 -3.68 1.55 -26.11
C MET A 111 -3.73 2.23 -24.74
N GLU A 112 -3.75 1.44 -23.66
CA GLU A 112 -3.84 1.94 -22.29
C GLU A 112 -3.10 0.99 -21.34
N ILE A 113 -2.52 1.55 -20.28
CA ILE A 113 -2.02 0.82 -19.11
C ILE A 113 -2.86 1.31 -17.94
N LEU A 114 -3.65 0.43 -17.33
CA LEU A 114 -4.67 0.80 -16.34
C LEU A 114 -4.13 0.84 -14.90
N ILE A 115 -2.90 0.38 -14.69
CA ILE A 115 -2.30 0.20 -13.36
C ILE A 115 -1.01 1.00 -13.25
N GLU A 116 -0.80 1.70 -12.14
CA GLU A 116 0.45 2.43 -11.91
C GLU A 116 1.57 1.50 -11.44
N ASN A 117 2.81 1.91 -11.65
CA ASN A 117 3.96 1.13 -11.25
C ASN A 117 4.08 1.07 -9.71
N GLY A 118 4.10 -0.14 -9.16
CA GLY A 118 4.16 -0.39 -7.72
C GLY A 118 2.79 -0.61 -7.07
N ASP A 119 1.70 -0.53 -7.83
CA ASP A 119 0.35 -0.71 -7.30
C ASP A 119 -0.01 -2.19 -7.08
N PRO A 120 -0.84 -2.48 -6.06
CA PRO A 120 -1.38 -3.81 -5.85
C PRO A 120 -2.43 -4.16 -6.92
N ILE A 121 -2.47 -5.43 -7.31
CA ILE A 121 -3.41 -5.97 -8.28
C ILE A 121 -4.04 -7.28 -7.82
N GLU A 122 -5.24 -7.55 -8.31
CA GLU A 122 -6.02 -8.74 -8.04
C GLU A 122 -6.09 -9.70 -9.24
N TYR A 123 -6.49 -10.94 -8.99
CA TYR A 123 -6.73 -11.92 -10.03
C TYR A 123 -7.82 -11.43 -11.01
N GLY A 124 -7.55 -11.50 -12.31
CA GLY A 124 -8.48 -11.10 -13.36
C GLY A 124 -8.62 -9.59 -13.55
N GLN A 125 -7.90 -8.77 -12.78
CA GLN A 125 -7.87 -7.32 -12.97
C GLN A 125 -7.21 -6.97 -14.30
N ALA A 126 -7.82 -6.07 -15.07
CA ALA A 126 -7.25 -5.59 -16.33
C ALA A 126 -6.00 -4.74 -16.06
N LEU A 127 -4.89 -5.09 -16.70
CA LEU A 127 -3.59 -4.44 -16.54
C LEU A 127 -3.34 -3.43 -17.66
N MET A 128 -3.61 -3.83 -18.89
CA MET A 128 -3.45 -3.02 -20.09
C MET A 128 -4.46 -3.42 -21.16
N ARG A 129 -4.72 -2.51 -22.11
CA ARG A 129 -5.58 -2.75 -23.27
C ARG A 129 -4.75 -2.78 -24.54
N ILE A 130 -4.97 -3.80 -25.36
CA ILE A 130 -4.25 -3.99 -26.62
C ILE A 130 -5.25 -3.95 -27.77
N ASN A 131 -4.97 -3.15 -28.79
CA ASN A 131 -5.68 -3.20 -30.06
C ASN A 131 -4.97 -4.18 -31.00
N PRO A 132 -5.55 -5.35 -31.31
CA PRO A 132 -4.90 -6.34 -32.16
C PRO A 132 -4.73 -5.92 -33.64
N GLY A 133 -5.45 -4.86 -34.07
CA GLY A 133 -5.42 -4.36 -35.45
C GLY A 133 -6.71 -4.65 -36.21
#